data_AF-A0A0J7KEA9-F1
#
_entry.id   AF-A0A0J7KEA9-F1
#
_cell.length_a   1.000
_cell.length_b   1.000
_cell.length_c   1.000
_cell.angle_alpha   90.00
_cell.angle_beta   90.00
_cell.angle_gamma   90.00
#
_symmetry.space_group_name_H-M   'P 1'
#
loop_
_entity.id
_entity.type
_entity.pdbx_description
1 polymer ?
#
loop_
_entity_poly.entity_id
_entity_poly.type
_entity_poly.pdbx_seq_one_letter_code
_entity_poly.pdbx_strand_id
1 'polypeptide(L)'
;MHHPARTWLPRINTLVYVTAPEVLNYEPISLATDMWSVGVLLYVLLTGCSPFGGDTKQETFCNIGRCRLDFPDDLFEDVSEEARDLMRKLMVKDPK
;
A
#
# COMPACT_ATOMS: atom_id res chain seq x y z
N MET A 1 3.35 32.07 -20.49
CA MET A 1 3.99 31.28 -19.41
C MET A 1 2.90 30.87 -18.43
N HIS A 2 2.31 29.69 -18.61
CA HIS A 2 1.34 29.12 -17.68
C HIS A 2 1.96 27.87 -17.07
N HIS A 3 2.30 27.95 -15.79
CA HIS A 3 2.55 26.76 -14.98
C HIS A 3 1.19 26.07 -14.76
N PRO A 4 0.96 24.83 -15.21
CA PRO A 4 -0.21 24.10 -14.77
C PRO A 4 0.02 23.74 -13.31
N ALA A 5 -0.83 24.31 -12.46
CA ALA A 5 -0.94 23.96 -11.06
C ALA A 5 -1.06 22.44 -10.92
N ARG A 6 -0.37 21.91 -9.92
CA ARG A 6 -0.38 20.53 -9.49
C ARG A 6 -1.84 20.09 -9.26
N THR A 7 -2.48 19.47 -10.25
CA THR A 7 -3.75 18.75 -10.06
C THR A 7 -3.44 17.39 -9.46
N TRP A 8 -2.99 17.38 -8.20
CA TRP A 8 -3.02 16.16 -7.42
C TRP A 8 -4.50 15.78 -7.21
N LEU A 9 -4.81 14.54 -7.61
CA LEU A 9 -6.00 13.75 -7.34
C LEU A 9 -7.27 14.10 -8.11
N PRO A 10 -7.46 13.54 -9.33
CA PRO A 10 -8.80 13.23 -9.80
C PRO A 10 -9.46 12.24 -8.82
N ARG A 11 -10.32 12.78 -7.96
CA ARG A 11 -11.53 12.16 -7.38
C ARG A 11 -11.43 10.69 -6.92
N ILE A 12 -11.29 10.49 -5.61
CA ILE A 12 -11.89 9.36 -4.86
C ILE A 12 -11.46 7.96 -5.37
N ASN A 13 -10.23 7.55 -5.05
CA ASN A 13 -9.88 6.12 -4.99
C ASN A 13 -8.78 5.80 -3.95
N THR A 14 -8.29 6.77 -3.17
CA THR A 14 -7.19 6.58 -2.20
C THR A 14 -7.47 5.48 -1.19
N LEU A 15 -8.73 5.29 -0.80
CA LEU A 15 -9.13 4.25 0.15
C LEU A 15 -8.74 2.86 -0.34
N VAL A 16 -8.98 2.54 -1.62
CA VAL A 16 -8.68 1.20 -2.18
C VAL A 16 -7.20 0.84 -2.01
N TYR A 17 -6.30 1.81 -2.15
CA TYR A 17 -4.86 1.56 -2.09
C TYR A 17 -4.35 1.27 -0.68
N VAL A 18 -5.01 1.79 0.36
CA VAL A 18 -4.66 1.57 1.77
C VAL A 18 -5.51 0.49 2.44
N THR A 19 -6.45 -0.10 1.70
CA THR A 19 -7.41 -1.07 2.25
C THR A 19 -6.75 -2.42 2.47
N ALA A 20 -6.97 -2.98 3.66
CA ALA A 20 -6.51 -4.33 4.04
C ALA A 20 -7.34 -5.43 3.34
N PRO A 21 -6.77 -6.62 3.09
CA PRO A 21 -7.46 -7.70 2.39
C PRO A 21 -8.77 -8.15 3.05
N GLU A 22 -8.86 -8.16 4.38
CA GLU A 22 -10.06 -8.54 5.14
C GLU A 22 -11.24 -7.59 4.88
N VAL A 23 -10.97 -6.30 4.65
CA VAL A 23 -11.99 -5.30 4.29
C VAL A 23 -12.55 -5.60 2.90
N LEU A 24 -11.72 -6.07 1.96
CA LEU A 24 -12.16 -6.46 0.62
C LEU A 24 -13.02 -7.73 0.65
N ASN A 25 -12.72 -8.63 1.57
CA ASN A 25 -13.43 -9.90 1.73
C ASN A 25 -14.69 -9.80 2.59
N TYR A 26 -15.03 -8.62 3.10
CA TYR A 26 -16.11 -8.42 4.08
C TYR A 26 -15.93 -9.25 5.36
N GLU A 27 -14.68 -9.47 5.77
CA GLU A 27 -14.31 -10.13 7.01
C GLU A 27 -14.30 -9.14 8.19
N PRO A 28 -14.34 -9.62 9.45
CA PRO A 28 -14.29 -8.75 10.62
C PRO A 28 -13.03 -7.89 10.65
N ILE A 29 -13.22 -6.56 10.68
CA ILE A 29 -12.12 -5.61 10.84
C ILE A 29 -11.56 -5.67 12.25
N SER A 30 -10.24 -5.45 12.36
CA SER A 30 -9.53 -5.46 13.63
C SER A 30 -8.47 -4.36 13.67
N LEU A 31 -7.73 -4.25 14.77
CA LEU A 31 -6.56 -3.37 14.85
C LEU A 31 -5.53 -3.67 13.77
N ALA A 32 -5.45 -4.91 13.28
CA ALA A 32 -4.53 -5.27 12.21
C ALA A 32 -4.88 -4.61 10.87
N THR A 33 -6.16 -4.26 10.65
CA THR A 33 -6.63 -3.48 9.49
C THR A 33 -5.98 -2.10 9.46
N ASP A 34 -5.88 -1.46 10.63
CA ASP A 34 -5.20 -0.16 10.76
C ASP A 34 -3.69 -0.30 10.57
N MET A 35 -3.09 -1.37 11.11
CA MET A 35 -1.64 -1.62 10.95
C MET A 35 -1.26 -1.88 9.48
N TRP A 36 -2.12 -2.55 8.71
CA TRP A 36 -1.95 -2.70 7.27
C TRP A 36 -1.90 -1.33 6.58
N SER A 37 -2.86 -0.46 6.90
CA SER A 37 -2.92 0.90 6.35
C SER A 37 -1.67 1.71 6.67
N VAL A 38 -1.13 1.55 7.88
CA VAL A 38 0.16 2.15 8.30
C VAL A 38 1.34 1.61 7.48
N GLY A 39 1.38 0.30 7.23
CA GLY A 39 2.40 -0.32 6.38
C GLY A 39 2.38 0.19 4.95
N VAL A 40 1.19 0.32 4.35
CA VAL A 40 1.02 0.92 3.02
C VAL A 40 1.48 2.37 3.03
N LEU A 41 1.09 3.15 4.04
CA LEU A 41 1.49 4.55 4.16
C LEU A 41 3.01 4.69 4.29
N LEU A 42 3.65 3.84 5.09
CA LEU A 42 5.11 3.82 5.25
C LEU A 42 5.81 3.54 3.92
N TYR A 43 5.34 2.56 3.15
CA TYR A 43 5.87 2.26 1.81
C TYR A 43 5.80 3.49 0.90
N VAL A 44 4.63 4.15 0.86
CA VAL A 44 4.41 5.36 0.06
C VAL A 44 5.29 6.52 0.52
N LEU A 45 5.49 6.68 1.82
CA LEU A 45 6.35 7.75 2.36
C LEU A 45 7.82 7.56 2.02
N LEU A 46 8.29 6.30 1.98
CA LEU A 46 9.70 5.98 1.69
C LEU A 46 10.02 5.98 0.19
N THR A 47 9.07 5.56 -0.65
CA THR A 47 9.32 5.34 -2.09
C THR A 47 8.57 6.28 -3.02
N GLY A 48 7.48 6.91 -2.54
CA GLY A 48 6.53 7.63 -3.38
C GLY A 48 5.60 6.73 -4.20
N CYS A 49 5.72 5.41 -4.10
CA CYS A 49 4.97 4.42 -4.88
C CYS A 49 3.98 3.63 -4.00
N SER A 50 2.95 3.05 -4.60
CA SER A 50 2.01 2.17 -3.88
C SER A 50 2.49 0.71 -3.95
N PRO A 51 2.54 -0.04 -2.83
CA PRO A 51 3.02 -1.42 -2.81
C PRO A 51 2.15 -2.40 -3.61
N PHE A 52 0.87 -2.09 -3.80
CA PHE A 52 -0.09 -2.95 -4.50
C PHE A 52 -0.74 -2.27 -5.70
N GLY A 53 -0.21 -1.13 -6.14
CA GLY A 53 -0.76 -0.39 -7.28
C GLY A 53 -0.67 -1.22 -8.57
N GLY A 54 -1.79 -1.31 -9.28
CA GLY A 54 -1.86 -1.83 -10.65
C GLY A 54 -2.42 -0.79 -11.61
N ASP A 55 -2.36 -1.09 -12.91
CA ASP A 55 -2.88 -0.21 -13.98
C ASP A 55 -4.41 -0.08 -13.90
N THR A 56 -5.07 -1.08 -13.31
CA THR A 56 -6.51 -1.08 -13.06
C THR A 56 -6.84 -1.28 -11.58
N LYS A 57 -8.06 -0.88 -11.18
CA LYS A 57 -8.55 -1.15 -9.81
C LYS A 57 -8.62 -2.64 -9.52
N GLN A 58 -9.04 -3.43 -10.49
CA GLN A 58 -9.13 -4.89 -10.41
C GLN A 58 -7.77 -5.51 -10.16
N GLU A 59 -6.74 -5.07 -10.88
CA GLU A 59 -5.37 -5.50 -10.65
C GLU A 59 -4.88 -5.12 -9.26
N THR A 60 -5.17 -3.90 -8.82
CA THR A 60 -4.85 -3.43 -7.45
C THR A 60 -5.51 -4.33 -6.40
N PHE A 61 -6.80 -4.66 -6.55
CA PHE A 61 -7.50 -5.57 -5.65
C PHE A 61 -6.90 -6.99 -5.66
N CYS A 62 -6.53 -7.51 -6.83
CA CYS A 62 -5.86 -8.80 -6.94
C CYS A 62 -4.50 -8.80 -6.25
N ASN A 63 -3.72 -7.71 -6.36
CA ASN A 63 -2.43 -7.57 -5.70
C ASN A 63 -2.58 -7.51 -4.16
N ILE A 64 -3.55 -6.75 -3.66
CA ILE A 64 -3.89 -6.71 -2.23
C ILE A 64 -4.31 -8.11 -1.74
N GLY A 65 -5.22 -8.79 -2.44
CA GLY A 65 -5.70 -10.12 -2.04
C GLY A 65 -4.63 -11.21 -2.09
N ARG A 66 -3.58 -11.04 -2.91
CA ARG A 66 -2.40 -11.92 -2.94
C ARG A 66 -1.36 -11.57 -1.88
N CYS A 67 -1.42 -10.37 -1.29
CA CYS A 67 -0.42 -9.82 -0.38
C CYS A 67 1.02 -9.99 -0.90
N ARG A 68 1.23 -9.80 -2.21
CA ARG A 68 2.56 -9.90 -2.82
C ARG A 68 3.31 -8.59 -2.62
N LEU A 69 3.93 -8.46 -1.44
CA LEU A 69 4.77 -7.32 -1.10
C LEU A 69 6.18 -7.51 -1.66
N ASP A 70 6.55 -6.68 -2.62
CA ASP A 70 7.87 -6.69 -3.27
C ASP A 70 8.66 -5.42 -2.89
N PHE A 71 9.99 -5.56 -2.76
CA PHE A 71 10.93 -4.48 -2.44
C PHE A 71 11.96 -4.38 -3.57
N PRO A 72 11.63 -3.71 -4.69
CA PRO A 72 12.54 -3.64 -5.82
C PRO A 72 13.74 -2.74 -5.51
N ASP A 73 14.93 -3.16 -5.94
CA ASP A 73 16.20 -2.56 -5.53
C ASP A 73 16.31 -1.06 -5.89
N ASP A 74 15.69 -0.64 -7.00
CA ASP A 74 15.66 0.75 -7.47
C ASP A 74 14.90 1.71 -6.55
N LEU A 75 13.92 1.19 -5.80
CA LEU A 75 13.14 1.99 -4.83
C LEU A 75 13.67 1.86 -3.40
N PHE A 76 14.37 0.77 -3.10
CA PHE A 76 14.75 0.42 -1.74
C PHE A 76 16.25 0.47 -1.47
N GLU A 77 17.11 0.83 -2.42
CA GLU A 77 18.58 0.90 -2.25
C GLU A 77 19.00 1.63 -0.95
N ASP A 78 18.39 2.78 -0.67
CA ASP A 78 18.68 3.61 0.51
C ASP A 78 17.78 3.30 1.73
N VAL A 79 16.87 2.33 1.62
CA VAL A 79 15.93 1.97 2.68
C VAL A 79 16.50 0.82 3.51
N SER A 80 16.63 1.05 4.82
CA SER A 80 17.22 0.07 5.74
C SER A 80 16.43 -1.24 5.82
N GLU A 81 17.13 -2.33 6.13
CA GLU A 81 16.50 -3.64 6.31
C GLU A 81 15.48 -3.65 7.44
N GLU A 82 15.68 -2.84 8.49
CA GLU A 82 14.74 -2.70 9.60
C GLU A 82 13.41 -2.09 9.14
N ALA A 83 13.45 -1.12 8.22
CA ALA A 83 12.24 -0.54 7.65
C ALA A 83 11.49 -1.57 6.79
N ARG A 84 12.22 -2.35 5.98
CA ARG A 84 11.66 -3.46 5.18
C ARG A 84 11.02 -4.53 6.07
N ASP A 85 11.67 -4.91 7.16
CA ASP A 85 11.15 -5.87 8.15
C ASP A 85 9.89 -5.33 8.86
N LEU A 86 9.89 -4.05 9.25
CA LEU A 86 8.70 -3.39 9.80
C LEU A 86 7.52 -3.45 8.82
N MET A 87 7.74 -3.11 7.54
CA MET A 87 6.70 -3.20 6.51
C MET A 87 6.14 -4.61 6.34
N ARG A 88 7.00 -5.65 6.37
CA ARG A 88 6.56 -7.05 6.30
C ARG A 88 5.69 -7.45 7.50
N LYS A 89 6.00 -6.94 8.70
CA LYS A 89 5.24 -7.20 9.93
C LYS A 89 3.91 -6.43 9.99
N LEU A 90 3.85 -5.27 9.34
CA LEU A 90 2.64 -4.45 9.25
C LEU A 90 1.63 -4.98 8.23
N MET A 91 2.11 -5.49 7.09
CA MET A 91 1.26 -5.95 5.97
C MET A 91 1.14 -7.48 5.92
N VAL A 92 0.51 -8.05 6.94
CA VAL A 92 0.27 -9.50 7.05
C VAL A 92 -1.18 -9.83 6.66
N LYS A 93 -1.36 -10.83 5.78
CA LYS A 93 -2.68 -11.23 5.26
C LYS A 93 -3.64 -11.80 6.32
N ASP A 94 -3.10 -12.58 7.25
CA ASP A 94 -3.85 -13.27 8.30
C ASP A 94 -3.18 -12.99 9.65
N PRO A 95 -3.48 -11.83 10.25
CA PRO A 95 -2.94 -11.45 11.56
C PRO A 95 -3.62 -12.30 12.64
N LYS A 96 -2.83 -13.09 13.36
CA LYS A 96 -3.28 -13.95 14.47
C LYS A 96 -3.45 -13.18 15.78
#